data_AF-A0A060C243-F1
#
_entry.id   AF-A0A060C243-F1
#
_cell.length_a   1.000
_cell.length_b   1.000
_cell.length_c   1.000
_cell.angle_alpha   90.00
_cell.angle_beta   90.00
_cell.angle_gamma   90.00
#
_symmetry.space_group_name_H-M   'P 1'
#
loop_
_entity.id
_entity.type
_entity.pdbx_description
1 polymer ?
#
loop_
_entity_poly.entity_id
_entity_poly.type
_entity_poly.pdbx_seq_one_letter_code
_entity_poly.pdbx_strand_id
1 'polypeptide(L)'
;WTLCLRDSLRLGYLPKTVSFVKLIGAKDWISLTDKEELNSWMPEIAKLIESKVERLPGSFCEVQDATVRFHAGKSFVEDRERSLDAMGETIQHINTLYDGDGIHATSVRHLVIVQKSQINLKAIRLILSCYNSNQDENYVVSHISDFQQPIKDDAVLAGNHEVAAILYS
;
A
#
# COMPACT_ATOMS: atom_id res chain seq x y z
N TRP A 1 -0.54 -1.60 13.61
CA TRP A 1 0.57 -2.33 14.26
C TRP A 1 1.88 -1.73 13.80
N THR A 2 2.54 -0.99 14.70
CA THR A 2 3.74 -0.20 14.45
C THR A 2 4.91 -0.89 15.17
N LEU A 3 5.91 -1.38 14.43
CA LEU A 3 7.14 -1.88 15.04
C LEU A 3 8.17 -0.76 15.04
N CYS A 4 8.59 -0.36 16.23
CA CYS A 4 9.61 0.67 16.46
C CYS A 4 10.98 -0.02 16.60
N LEU A 5 11.96 0.36 15.78
CA LEU A 5 13.33 -0.14 15.86
C LEU A 5 14.13 0.75 16.80
N ARG A 6 14.54 0.19 17.95
CA ARG A 6 15.57 0.78 18.81
C ARG A 6 16.88 0.00 18.61
N ASP A 7 17.88 0.72 18.11
CA ASP A 7 19.33 0.58 18.33
C ASP A 7 20.11 -0.70 17.97
N SER A 8 19.65 -1.56 17.06
CA SER A 8 20.58 -2.54 16.49
C SER A 8 20.24 -2.95 15.06
N LEU A 9 21.17 -2.64 14.15
CA LEU A 9 21.33 -3.13 12.77
C LEU A 9 20.56 -2.42 11.64
N ARG A 10 21.26 -1.42 11.08
CA ARG A 10 21.28 -0.82 9.72
C ARG A 10 20.38 -1.43 8.60
N LEU A 11 19.09 -1.59 8.81
CA LEU A 11 18.11 -1.92 7.77
C LEU A 11 16.88 -1.01 7.94
N GLY A 12 16.55 -0.24 6.91
CA GLY A 12 15.33 0.57 6.89
C GLY A 12 14.08 -0.32 6.94
N TYR A 13 13.08 0.08 7.72
CA TYR A 13 11.83 -0.66 7.89
C TYR A 13 10.78 -0.20 6.88
N LEU A 14 10.19 -1.15 6.16
CA LEU A 14 9.03 -0.96 5.29
C LEU A 14 7.80 -1.59 5.97
N PRO A 15 6.77 -0.83 6.37
CA PRO A 15 5.52 -1.43 6.81
C PRO A 15 4.88 -2.29 5.71
N LYS A 16 4.05 -3.27 6.11
CA LYS A 16 3.39 -4.25 5.22
C LYS A 16 2.56 -3.65 4.08
N THR A 17 2.28 -2.35 4.14
CA THR A 17 1.93 -1.51 2.98
C THR A 17 2.63 -0.16 3.15
N VAL A 18 3.41 0.27 2.15
CA VAL A 18 4.43 1.31 2.34
C VAL A 18 3.94 2.71 1.99
N SER A 19 2.87 3.17 2.63
CA SER A 19 2.42 4.56 2.47
C SER A 19 3.24 5.56 3.27
N PHE A 20 4.03 5.08 4.23
CA PHE A 20 4.91 5.89 5.08
C PHE A 20 6.30 5.26 5.15
N VAL A 21 7.33 6.10 5.03
CA VAL A 21 8.75 5.69 5.11
C VAL A 21 9.44 6.46 6.23
N LYS A 22 10.26 5.78 7.02
CA LYS A 22 11.14 6.42 7.99
C LYS A 22 12.59 6.08 7.68
N LEU A 23 13.39 7.10 7.40
CA LEU A 23 14.81 6.94 7.09
C LEU A 23 15.62 6.62 8.36
N ILE A 24 16.78 5.97 8.20
CA ILE A 24 17.65 5.65 9.35
C ILE A 24 18.15 6.96 9.96
N GLY A 25 17.92 7.15 11.25
CA GLY A 25 18.29 8.37 11.99
C GLY A 25 17.28 9.52 11.89
N ALA A 26 16.25 9.40 11.03
CA ALA A 26 15.17 10.39 10.96
C ALA A 26 14.28 10.32 12.21
N LYS A 27 13.74 11.47 12.62
CA LYS A 27 12.77 11.56 13.73
C LYS A 27 11.35 11.32 13.25
N ASP A 28 11.04 11.82 12.05
CA ASP A 28 9.69 11.88 11.51
C ASP A 28 9.44 10.84 10.41
N TRP A 29 8.17 10.65 10.05
CA TRP A 29 7.73 9.76 8.99
C TRP A 29 7.43 10.57 7.73
N ILE A 30 7.94 10.11 6.60
CA ILE A 30 7.67 10.69 5.28
C ILE A 30 6.43 9.99 4.70
N SER A 31 5.40 10.76 4.38
CA SER A 31 4.19 10.26 3.71
C SER A 31 4.38 10.22 2.21
N LEU A 32 4.22 9.05 1.60
CA LEU A 32 4.21 8.87 0.14
C LEU A 32 2.83 9.05 -0.47
N THR A 33 1.80 9.16 0.36
CA THR A 33 0.42 9.37 -0.09
C THR A 33 -0.06 10.72 0.42
N ASP A 34 -0.87 11.40 -0.40
CA ASP A 34 -1.52 12.63 0.00
C ASP A 34 -2.69 12.33 0.94
N LYS A 35 -2.75 13.03 2.07
CA LYS A 35 -3.83 12.85 3.06
C LYS A 35 -5.17 13.28 2.51
N GLU A 36 -5.23 14.33 1.68
CA GLU A 36 -6.48 14.79 1.09
C GLU A 36 -7.06 13.74 0.15
N GLU A 37 -6.18 13.13 -0.65
CA GLU A 37 -6.52 12.01 -1.52
C GLU A 37 -7.04 10.80 -0.72
N LEU A 38 -6.31 10.37 0.33
CA LEU A 38 -6.75 9.28 1.21
C LEU A 38 -8.14 9.54 1.80
N ASN A 39 -8.39 10.76 2.28
CA ASN A 39 -9.68 11.15 2.85
C ASN A 39 -10.82 11.16 1.82
N SER A 40 -10.51 11.27 0.53
CA SER A 40 -11.51 11.26 -0.54
C SER A 40 -11.98 9.85 -0.89
N TRP A 41 -11.05 8.92 -1.16
CA TRP A 41 -11.42 7.60 -1.67
C TRP A 41 -11.61 6.54 -0.58
N MET A 42 -10.87 6.60 0.54
CA MET A 42 -10.92 5.54 1.55
C MET A 42 -12.31 5.37 2.20
N PRO A 43 -13.04 6.45 2.56
CA PRO A 43 -14.37 6.29 3.16
C PRO A 43 -15.37 5.66 2.19
N GLU A 44 -15.28 5.97 0.90
CA GLU A 44 -16.18 5.42 -0.12
C GLU A 44 -15.90 3.94 -0.37
N ILE A 45 -14.62 3.54 -0.41
CA ILE A 45 -14.23 2.13 -0.51
C ILE A 45 -14.60 1.35 0.75
N ALA A 46 -14.45 1.95 1.93
CA ALA A 46 -14.85 1.33 3.20
C ALA A 46 -16.35 1.03 3.21
N LYS A 47 -17.20 2.00 2.84
CA LYS A 47 -18.66 1.81 2.71
C LYS A 47 -19.01 0.72 1.71
N LEU A 48 -18.32 0.70 0.55
CA LEU A 48 -18.53 -0.34 -0.46
C LEU A 48 -18.22 -1.72 0.11
N ILE A 49 -17.10 -1.89 0.80
CA ILE A 49 -16.71 -3.16 1.43
C ILE A 49 -17.67 -3.53 2.56
N GLU A 50 -18.09 -2.58 3.39
CA GLU A 50 -19.09 -2.81 4.45
C GLU A 50 -20.40 -3.38 3.88
N SER A 51 -20.87 -2.84 2.74
CA SER A 51 -22.05 -3.39 2.05
C SER A 51 -21.88 -4.83 1.56
N LYS A 52 -20.64 -5.25 1.25
CA LYS A 52 -20.31 -6.64 0.88
C LYS A 52 -20.23 -7.52 2.13
N VAL A 53 -19.69 -6.99 3.23
CA VAL A 53 -19.60 -7.68 4.53
C VAL A 53 -20.98 -8.01 5.08
N GLU A 54 -21.95 -7.09 5.00
CA GLU A 54 -23.34 -7.33 5.41
C GLU A 54 -23.98 -8.53 4.70
N ARG A 55 -23.57 -8.78 3.46
CA ARG A 55 -24.08 -9.87 2.62
C ARG A 55 -23.26 -11.16 2.74
N LEU A 56 -22.09 -11.11 3.37
CA LEU A 56 -21.19 -12.25 3.55
C LEU A 56 -20.84 -12.41 5.04
N PRO A 57 -21.71 -13.07 5.83
CA PRO A 57 -21.47 -13.30 7.26
C PRO A 57 -20.12 -13.98 7.52
N GLY A 58 -19.41 -13.53 8.56
CA GLY A 58 -18.08 -14.06 8.91
C GLY A 58 -16.90 -13.34 8.24
N SER A 59 -17.19 -12.48 7.25
CA SER A 59 -16.23 -11.53 6.69
C SER A 59 -16.20 -10.22 7.48
N PHE A 60 -15.18 -9.38 7.26
CA PHE A 60 -15.09 -8.05 7.89
C PHE A 60 -14.25 -7.06 7.08
N CYS A 61 -14.49 -5.77 7.32
CA CYS A 61 -13.71 -4.66 6.78
C CYS A 61 -12.64 -4.22 7.79
N GLU A 62 -11.41 -3.99 7.33
CA GLU A 62 -10.33 -3.40 8.11
C GLU A 62 -9.83 -2.14 7.39
N VAL A 63 -10.05 -0.98 8.00
CA VAL A 63 -9.51 0.31 7.53
C VAL A 63 -8.22 0.59 8.29
N GLN A 64 -7.13 0.83 7.56
CA GLN A 64 -5.84 1.26 8.10
C GLN A 64 -5.56 2.71 7.67
N ASP A 65 -4.34 3.20 7.89
CA ASP A 65 -4.00 4.61 7.62
C ASP A 65 -4.03 4.97 6.12
N ALA A 66 -3.78 4.01 5.23
CA ALA A 66 -3.70 4.24 3.78
C ALA A 66 -4.14 3.04 2.93
N THR A 67 -4.80 2.07 3.56
CA THR A 67 -5.35 0.89 2.87
C THR A 67 -6.69 0.53 3.46
N VAL A 68 -7.56 -0.02 2.62
CA VAL A 68 -8.80 -0.67 3.05
C VAL A 68 -8.71 -2.14 2.69
N ARG A 69 -9.10 -3.02 3.61
CA ARG A 69 -8.98 -4.48 3.43
C ARG A 69 -10.31 -5.16 3.66
N PHE A 70 -10.67 -6.05 2.75
CA PHE A 70 -11.81 -6.92 2.88
C PHE A 70 -11.32 -8.32 3.22
N HIS A 71 -11.57 -8.77 4.44
CA HIS A 71 -11.19 -10.11 4.91
C HIS A 71 -12.37 -11.05 4.76
N ALA A 72 -12.19 -12.17 4.03
CA ALA A 72 -13.22 -13.22 3.98
C ALA A 72 -13.43 -13.87 5.37
N GLY A 73 -12.39 -13.90 6.21
CA GLY A 73 -12.50 -14.37 7.59
C GLY A 73 -13.07 -15.79 7.67
N LYS A 74 -14.13 -15.97 8.48
CA LYS A 74 -14.78 -17.28 8.65
C LYS A 74 -15.60 -17.71 7.43
N SER A 75 -16.08 -16.75 6.63
CA SER A 75 -16.89 -17.06 5.45
C SER A 75 -16.13 -17.94 4.47
N PHE A 76 -14.80 -17.81 4.41
CA PHE A 76 -13.94 -18.59 3.52
C PHE A 76 -13.95 -20.09 3.85
N VAL A 77 -14.11 -20.46 5.12
CA VAL A 77 -14.17 -21.86 5.57
C VAL A 77 -15.59 -22.40 5.45
N GLU A 78 -16.60 -21.56 5.70
CA GLU A 78 -18.02 -21.92 5.63
C GLU A 78 -18.50 -22.12 4.19
N ASP A 79 -18.12 -21.19 3.30
CA ASP A 79 -18.46 -21.21 1.89
C ASP A 79 -17.36 -20.53 1.06
N ARG A 80 -16.42 -21.34 0.59
CA ARG A 80 -15.24 -20.89 -0.14
C ARG A 80 -15.60 -20.27 -1.49
N GLU A 81 -16.52 -20.87 -2.23
CA GLU A 81 -16.89 -20.39 -3.57
C GLU A 81 -17.56 -19.04 -3.47
N ARG A 82 -18.57 -18.92 -2.61
CA ARG A 82 -19.25 -17.65 -2.37
C ARG A 82 -18.31 -16.55 -1.88
N SER A 83 -17.32 -16.89 -1.06
CA SER A 83 -16.31 -15.93 -0.59
C SER A 83 -15.39 -15.47 -1.72
N LEU A 84 -14.92 -16.39 -2.57
CA LEU A 84 -14.09 -16.05 -3.72
C LEU A 84 -14.85 -15.19 -4.74
N ASP A 85 -16.13 -15.51 -4.99
CA ASP A 85 -16.99 -14.72 -5.88
C ASP A 85 -17.19 -13.31 -5.34
N ALA A 86 -17.49 -13.18 -4.04
CA ALA A 86 -17.64 -11.87 -3.40
C ALA A 86 -16.34 -11.05 -3.45
N MET A 87 -15.18 -11.69 -3.24
CA MET A 87 -13.87 -11.04 -3.35
C MET A 87 -13.59 -10.62 -4.80
N GLY A 88 -13.86 -11.48 -5.78
CA GLY A 88 -13.68 -11.20 -7.21
C GLY A 88 -14.56 -10.05 -7.70
N GLU A 89 -15.84 -10.06 -7.35
CA GLU A 89 -16.76 -8.95 -7.61
C GLU A 89 -16.27 -7.65 -6.97
N THR A 90 -15.77 -7.71 -5.74
CA THR A 90 -15.26 -6.52 -5.02
C THR A 90 -14.04 -5.94 -5.74
N ILE A 91 -13.12 -6.81 -6.18
CA ILE A 91 -11.94 -6.39 -6.96
C ILE A 91 -12.38 -5.73 -8.26
N GLN A 92 -13.27 -6.36 -9.02
CA GLN A 92 -13.75 -5.83 -10.29
C GLN A 92 -14.46 -4.48 -10.07
N HIS A 93 -15.36 -4.39 -9.10
CA HIS A 93 -16.12 -3.18 -8.83
C HIS A 93 -15.20 -2.00 -8.48
N ILE A 94 -14.23 -2.21 -7.59
CA ILE A 94 -13.28 -1.16 -7.20
C ILE A 94 -12.39 -0.76 -8.38
N ASN A 95 -11.83 -1.75 -9.10
CA ASN A 95 -10.92 -1.46 -10.21
C ASN A 95 -11.62 -0.78 -11.39
N THR A 96 -12.92 -1.03 -11.60
CA THR A 96 -13.71 -0.30 -12.60
C THR A 96 -14.06 1.10 -12.13
N LEU A 97 -14.40 1.29 -10.85
CA LEU A 97 -14.78 2.61 -10.32
C LEU A 97 -13.59 3.59 -10.28
N TYR A 98 -12.40 3.09 -9.98
CA TYR A 98 -11.17 3.89 -9.84
C TYR A 98 -10.16 3.65 -10.97
N ASP A 99 -10.65 3.22 -12.14
CA ASP A 99 -9.80 3.10 -13.32
C ASP A 99 -9.23 4.47 -13.70
N GLY A 100 -7.91 4.58 -13.79
CA GLY A 100 -7.21 5.85 -14.01
C GLY A 100 -6.86 6.66 -12.76
N ASP A 101 -7.49 6.43 -11.60
CA ASP A 101 -7.19 7.16 -10.35
C ASP A 101 -5.99 6.59 -9.59
N GLY A 102 -5.34 5.56 -10.15
CA GLY A 102 -4.18 4.91 -9.55
C GLY A 102 -4.51 4.23 -8.22
N ILE A 103 -5.76 3.84 -7.97
CA ILE A 103 -6.19 3.01 -6.84
C ILE A 103 -6.47 1.62 -7.40
N HIS A 104 -6.01 0.58 -6.68
CA HIS A 104 -6.15 -0.79 -7.15
C HIS A 104 -6.52 -1.73 -6.01
N ALA A 105 -7.48 -2.61 -6.28
CA ALA A 105 -7.84 -3.74 -5.46
C ALA A 105 -7.12 -4.99 -5.97
N THR A 106 -6.51 -5.75 -5.07
CA THR A 106 -5.80 -6.99 -5.38
C THR A 106 -6.12 -8.06 -4.35
N SER A 107 -6.31 -9.30 -4.82
CA SER A 107 -6.46 -10.46 -3.95
C SER A 107 -5.11 -10.88 -3.37
N VAL A 108 -5.04 -11.04 -2.05
CA VAL A 108 -3.88 -11.58 -1.35
C VAL A 108 -4.39 -12.65 -0.38
N ARG A 109 -4.14 -13.94 -0.68
CA ARG A 109 -4.66 -15.07 0.11
C ARG A 109 -6.20 -15.04 0.21
N HIS A 110 -6.75 -14.81 1.40
CA HIS A 110 -8.19 -14.80 1.71
C HIS A 110 -8.70 -13.38 2.04
N LEU A 111 -8.03 -12.36 1.52
CA LEU A 111 -8.44 -10.97 1.66
C LEU A 111 -8.19 -10.18 0.38
N VAL A 112 -8.91 -9.08 0.21
CA VAL A 112 -8.68 -8.08 -0.83
C VAL A 112 -8.02 -6.87 -0.18
N ILE A 113 -6.91 -6.40 -0.73
CA ILE A 113 -6.24 -5.16 -0.31
C ILE A 113 -6.52 -4.09 -1.35
N VAL A 114 -6.96 -2.92 -0.90
CA VAL A 114 -7.14 -1.74 -1.72
C VAL A 114 -6.11 -0.70 -1.30
N GLN A 115 -5.30 -0.25 -2.26
CA GLN A 115 -4.18 0.65 -2.01
C GLN A 115 -3.83 1.45 -3.27
N LYS A 116 -2.99 2.48 -3.12
CA LYS A 116 -2.42 3.20 -4.26
C LYS A 116 -1.49 2.32 -5.09
N SER A 117 -1.62 2.44 -6.40
CA SER A 117 -0.83 1.71 -7.38
C SER A 117 0.65 2.03 -7.25
N GLN A 118 1.48 0.99 -7.36
CA GLN A 118 2.94 1.05 -7.29
C GLN A 118 3.49 1.67 -5.99
N ILE A 119 2.71 1.81 -4.91
CA ILE A 119 3.17 2.50 -3.68
C ILE A 119 4.43 1.86 -3.08
N ASN A 120 4.52 0.52 -3.12
CA ASN A 120 5.70 -0.21 -2.67
C ASN A 120 6.94 0.10 -3.52
N LEU A 121 6.78 0.19 -4.85
CA LEU A 121 7.88 0.53 -5.76
C LEU A 121 8.32 1.98 -5.58
N LYS A 122 7.36 2.91 -5.39
CA LYS A 122 7.65 4.32 -5.08
C LYS A 122 8.43 4.46 -3.79
N ALA A 123 8.07 3.69 -2.77
CA ALA A 123 8.79 3.69 -1.51
C ALA A 123 10.22 3.15 -1.64
N ILE A 124 10.41 2.05 -2.38
CA ILE A 124 11.75 1.51 -2.65
C ILE A 124 12.58 2.54 -3.43
N ARG A 125 12.01 3.19 -4.45
CA ARG A 125 12.67 4.26 -5.20
C ARG A 125 13.08 5.43 -4.31
N LEU A 126 12.21 5.89 -3.41
CA LEU A 126 12.53 6.94 -2.44
C LEU A 126 13.72 6.54 -1.58
N ILE A 127 13.67 5.35 -0.98
CA ILE A 127 14.75 4.84 -0.12
C ILE A 127 16.06 4.77 -0.90
N LEU A 128 16.04 4.24 -2.12
CA LEU A 128 17.22 4.13 -2.97
C LEU A 128 17.79 5.50 -3.34
N SER A 129 16.96 6.48 -3.68
CA SER A 129 17.41 7.84 -3.96
C SER A 129 18.06 8.48 -2.73
N CYS A 130 17.53 8.24 -1.53
CA CYS A 130 18.15 8.74 -0.28
C CYS A 130 19.56 8.20 -0.09
N TYR A 131 19.75 6.88 -0.26
CA TYR A 131 21.05 6.24 -0.03
C TYR A 131 22.05 6.47 -1.17
N ASN A 132 21.61 6.48 -2.42
CA ASN A 132 22.52 6.64 -3.57
C ASN A 132 23.00 8.09 -3.74
N SER A 133 22.17 9.07 -3.37
CA SER A 133 22.48 10.48 -3.56
C SER A 133 22.83 11.22 -2.26
N ASN A 134 22.93 10.51 -1.12
CA ASN A 134 23.12 11.10 0.22
C ASN A 134 22.16 12.27 0.49
N GLN A 135 20.91 12.15 0.03
CA GLN A 135 19.92 13.19 0.21
C GLN A 135 19.40 13.17 1.64
N ASP A 136 19.25 14.36 2.22
CA ASP A 136 18.71 14.51 3.56
C ASP A 136 17.17 14.46 3.56
N GLU A 137 16.59 14.29 4.74
CA GLU A 137 15.15 14.24 4.92
C GLU A 137 14.45 15.49 4.37
N ASN A 138 15.05 16.67 4.52
CA ASN A 138 14.48 17.94 4.04
C ASN A 138 14.38 17.99 2.52
N TYR A 139 15.40 17.48 1.81
CA TYR A 139 15.37 17.40 0.36
C TYR A 139 14.23 16.48 -0.11
N VAL A 140 14.09 15.31 0.51
CA VAL A 140 13.06 14.32 0.13
C VAL A 140 11.66 14.85 0.38
N VAL A 141 11.44 15.50 1.53
CA VAL A 141 10.14 16.11 1.87
C VAL A 141 9.80 17.26 0.92
N SER A 142 10.78 18.11 0.56
CA SER A 142 10.55 19.20 -0.39
C SER A 142 10.30 18.74 -1.84
N HIS A 143 10.78 17.55 -2.20
CA HIS A 143 10.62 16.96 -3.54
C HIS A 143 9.72 15.70 -3.53
N ILE A 144 8.83 15.57 -2.54
CA ILE A 144 8.00 14.37 -2.38
C ILE A 144 7.11 14.10 -3.60
N SER A 145 6.71 15.15 -4.32
CA SER A 145 5.97 15.07 -5.57
C SER A 145 6.66 14.21 -6.63
N ASP A 146 7.99 14.24 -6.68
CA ASP A 146 8.77 13.50 -7.69
C ASP A 146 8.75 11.98 -7.43
N PHE A 147 8.57 11.61 -6.16
CA PHE A 147 8.44 10.23 -5.70
C PHE A 147 6.99 9.74 -5.74
N GLN A 148 6.01 10.66 -5.79
CA GLN A 148 4.59 10.35 -5.93
C GLN A 148 4.16 10.10 -7.38
N GLN A 149 4.92 10.62 -8.36
CA GLN A 149 4.66 10.39 -9.78
C GLN A 149 4.68 8.89 -10.15
N PRO A 150 3.86 8.47 -11.14
CA PRO A 150 3.88 7.09 -11.63
C PRO A 150 5.26 6.74 -12.18
N ILE A 151 5.73 5.53 -11.89
CA ILE A 151 7.00 5.04 -12.42
C ILE A 151 6.75 4.64 -13.87
N LYS A 152 7.46 5.28 -14.81
CA LYS A 152 7.48 4.89 -16.22
C LYS A 152 8.40 3.67 -16.38
N ASP A 153 8.01 2.71 -17.21
CA ASP A 153 8.70 1.43 -17.39
C ASP A 153 10.19 1.57 -17.77
N ASP A 154 10.57 2.66 -18.43
CA ASP A 154 11.95 2.88 -18.91
C ASP A 154 12.95 3.28 -17.82
N ALA A 155 12.50 3.65 -16.61
CA ALA A 155 13.38 4.18 -15.56
C ALA A 155 14.05 3.10 -14.68
N VAL A 156 13.60 1.85 -14.75
CA VAL A 156 14.05 0.78 -13.83
C VAL A 156 15.35 0.09 -14.28
N LEU A 157 15.80 0.29 -15.54
CA LEU A 157 16.89 -0.50 -16.14
C LEU A 157 18.21 0.26 -16.41
N ALA A 158 18.35 1.52 -16.02
CA ALA A 158 19.54 2.31 -16.38
C ALA A 158 20.72 2.26 -15.40
N GLY A 159 20.63 1.50 -14.30
CA GLY A 159 21.71 1.37 -13.32
C GLY A 159 22.00 -0.08 -12.95
N ASN A 160 23.22 -0.55 -13.19
CA ASN A 160 23.74 -1.85 -12.77
C ASN A 160 23.89 -1.95 -11.23
N HIS A 161 22.81 -1.74 -10.48
CA HIS A 161 22.77 -1.91 -9.05
C HIS A 161 21.67 -2.89 -8.70
N GLU A 162 22.05 -4.14 -8.44
CA GLU A 162 21.15 -5.14 -7.88
C GLU A 162 20.74 -4.72 -6.47
N VAL A 163 19.50 -4.25 -6.33
CA VAL A 163 18.88 -4.00 -5.03
C VAL A 163 17.89 -5.12 -4.78
N ALA A 164 18.29 -6.09 -3.95
CA ALA A 164 17.37 -7.08 -3.41
C ALA A 164 16.55 -6.45 -2.27
N ALA A 165 15.29 -6.11 -2.57
CA ALA A 165 14.30 -5.77 -1.55
C ALA A 165 13.40 -6.98 -1.30
N ILE A 166 13.48 -7.57 -0.11
CA ILE A 166 12.58 -8.67 0.29
C ILE A 166 11.27 -8.06 0.77
N LEU A 167 10.25 -8.07 -0.09
CA LEU A 167 8.88 -7.71 0.26
C LEU A 167 8.21 -8.92 0.93
N TYR A 168 7.96 -8.85 2.24
CA TYR A 168 7.20 -9.87 2.96
C TYR A 168 5.69 -9.67 2.78
N SER A 169 5.00 -10.70 2.30
CA SER A 169 3.53 -10.78 2.25
C SER A 169 2.92 -11.43 3.50
#